data_AF-A0A1X7FEG9-F1
#
_entry.id   AF-A0A1X7FEG9-F1
#
_cell.length_a   1.000
_cell.length_b   1.000
_cell.length_c   1.000
_cell.angle_alpha   90.00
_cell.angle_beta   90.00
_cell.angle_gamma   90.00
#
_symmetry.space_group_name_H-M   'P 1'
#
loop_
_entity.id
_entity.type
_entity.pdbx_description
1 polymer ?
#
loop_
_entity_poly.entity_id
_entity_poly.type
_entity_poly.pdbx_seq_one_letter_code
_entity_poly.pdbx_strand_id
1 'polypeptide(L)'
;MNAITIRNLSDEASRALEARAAQNGRSTEAEVEKILEDILLPEEHRPPKTAQAPKEPLKVGTLLREFGREFGGLELEIKRDPTPIRPASFE
;
A
#
# COMPACT_ATOMS: atom_id res chain seq x y z
N MET A 1 -12.29 -2.04 1.87
CA MET A 1 -12.04 -2.81 3.11
C MET A 1 -11.33 -4.08 2.69
N ASN A 2 -10.07 -4.26 3.10
CA ASN A 2 -9.30 -5.45 2.75
C ASN A 2 -9.33 -6.37 3.97
N ALA A 3 -9.71 -7.64 3.81
CA ALA A 3 -9.94 -8.55 4.92
C ALA A 3 -9.29 -9.91 4.63
N ILE A 4 -8.69 -10.50 5.66
CA ILE A 4 -8.04 -11.81 5.59
C ILE A 4 -8.73 -12.73 6.60
N THR A 5 -9.08 -13.95 6.18
CA THR A 5 -9.59 -14.99 7.07
C THR A 5 -8.60 -16.14 7.12
N ILE A 6 -8.09 -16.44 8.32
CA ILE A 6 -7.22 -17.59 8.56
C ILE A 6 -8.09 -18.74 9.07
N ARG A 7 -8.13 -19.85 8.31
CA ARG A 7 -8.85 -21.07 8.71
C ARG A 7 -7.90 -22.06 9.36
N ASN A 8 -8.40 -22.84 10.31
CA ASN A 8 -7.65 -23.89 11.01
C ASN A 8 -6.40 -23.38 11.75
N LEU A 9 -6.47 -22.18 12.33
CA LEU A 9 -5.42 -21.71 13.25
C LEU A 9 -5.43 -22.62 14.49
N SER A 10 -4.26 -23.09 14.93
CA SER A 10 -4.18 -23.92 16.11
C SER A 10 -4.65 -23.15 17.35
N ASP A 11 -5.31 -23.84 18.29
CA ASP A 11 -5.78 -23.22 19.52
C ASP A 11 -4.63 -22.58 20.32
N GLU A 12 -3.45 -23.16 20.25
CA GLU A 12 -2.23 -22.61 20.86
C GLU A 12 -1.85 -21.27 20.21
N ALA A 13 -1.87 -21.17 18.89
CA ALA A 13 -1.57 -19.93 18.18
C ALA A 13 -2.62 -18.85 18.44
N SER A 14 -3.91 -19.22 18.51
CA SER A 14 -4.99 -18.28 18.87
C SER A 14 -4.78 -17.71 20.27
N ARG A 15 -4.51 -18.56 21.27
CA ARG A 15 -4.25 -18.12 22.65
C ARG A 15 -2.98 -17.27 22.77
N ALA A 16 -1.91 -17.65 22.06
CA ALA A 16 -0.66 -16.88 22.06
C ALA A 16 -0.86 -15.48 21.47
N LEU A 17 -1.67 -15.38 20.40
CA LEU A 17 -2.01 -14.12 19.75
C LEU A 17 -2.86 -13.21 20.65
N GLU A 18 -3.88 -13.76 21.31
CA GLU A 18 -4.69 -13.02 22.30
C GLU A 18 -3.85 -12.53 23.48
N ALA A 19 -2.98 -13.39 24.03
CA ALA A 19 -2.09 -13.01 25.12
C ALA A 19 -1.14 -11.88 24.70
N ARG A 20 -0.58 -11.95 23.50
CA ARG A 20 0.31 -10.92 22.95
C ARG A 20 -0.43 -9.61 22.69
N ALA A 21 -1.65 -9.67 22.16
CA ALA A 21 -2.49 -8.49 21.94
C ALA A 21 -2.82 -7.78 23.26
N ALA A 22 -3.17 -8.55 24.31
CA ALA A 22 -3.41 -8.01 25.65
C ALA A 22 -2.15 -7.36 26.25
N GLN A 23 -0.98 -7.99 26.10
CA GLN A 23 0.30 -7.42 26.54
C GLN A 23 0.63 -6.09 25.85
N ASN A 24 0.28 -5.95 24.57
CA ASN A 24 0.52 -4.76 23.77
C ASN A 24 -0.61 -3.71 23.88
N GLY A 25 -1.68 -3.99 24.63
CA GLY A 25 -2.83 -3.10 24.76
C GLY A 25 -3.61 -2.89 23.46
N ARG A 26 -3.68 -3.91 22.58
CA ARG A 26 -4.35 -3.86 21.28
C ARG A 26 -5.41 -4.95 21.16
N SER A 27 -6.31 -4.81 20.18
CA SER A 27 -7.17 -5.92 19.78
C SER A 27 -6.38 -7.01 19.06
N THR A 28 -6.90 -8.23 19.05
CA THR A 28 -6.29 -9.36 18.33
C THR A 28 -6.12 -9.07 16.85
N GLU A 29 -7.11 -8.43 16.21
CA GLU A 29 -7.04 -8.00 14.80
C GLU A 29 -5.90 -7.00 14.56
N ALA A 30 -5.80 -5.96 15.41
CA ALA A 30 -4.74 -4.96 15.30
C ALA A 30 -3.34 -5.56 15.54
N GLU A 31 -3.23 -6.59 16.38
CA GLU A 31 -1.96 -7.29 16.58
C GLU A 31 -1.59 -8.15 15.36
N VAL A 32 -2.55 -8.83 14.71
CA VAL A 32 -2.31 -9.57 13.47
C VAL A 32 -1.85 -8.63 12.36
N GLU A 33 -2.55 -7.51 12.19
CA GLU A 33 -2.19 -6.48 11.22
C GLU A 33 -0.76 -6.00 11.48
N LYS A 34 -0.43 -5.65 12.73
CA LYS A 34 0.92 -5.21 13.11
C LYS A 34 2.00 -6.24 12.80
N ILE A 35 1.75 -7.52 13.09
CA ILE A 35 2.69 -8.62 12.81
C ILE A 35 2.92 -8.75 11.30
N LEU A 36 1.85 -8.74 10.51
CA LEU A 36 1.94 -8.84 9.05
C LEU A 36 2.67 -7.64 8.46
N GLU A 37 2.39 -6.43 8.92
CA GLU A 37 3.12 -5.23 8.52
C GLU A 37 4.62 -5.33 8.84
N ASP A 38 4.97 -5.74 10.06
CA ASP A 38 6.37 -5.80 10.48
C ASP A 38 7.20 -6.84 9.70
N ILE A 39 6.56 -7.89 9.19
CA ILE A 39 7.21 -8.96 8.43
C ILE A 39 7.23 -8.66 6.92
N LEU A 40 6.12 -8.15 6.39
CA LEU A 40 5.92 -8.02 4.94
C LEU A 40 6.37 -6.67 4.38
N LEU A 41 6.41 -5.62 5.20
CA LEU A 41 6.85 -4.30 4.76
C LEU A 41 8.36 -4.15 4.96
N PRO A 42 9.12 -3.76 3.92
CA PRO A 42 10.52 -3.33 4.07
C PRO A 42 10.65 -2.29 5.18
N GLU A 43 11.79 -2.21 5.87
CA GLU A 43 12.06 -1.22 6.94
C GLU A 43 11.72 0.22 6.51
N GLU A 44 11.87 0.53 5.22
CA GLU A 44 11.52 1.82 4.64
C GLU A 44 10.02 2.08 4.47
N HIS A 45 9.17 1.05 4.51
CA HIS A 45 7.70 1.12 4.45
C HIS A 45 7.02 0.85 5.79
N ARG A 46 7.77 0.54 6.86
CA ARG A 46 7.21 0.41 8.21
C ARG A 46 6.59 1.76 8.62
N PRO A 47 5.33 1.81 9.10
CA PRO A 47 4.79 3.05 9.62
C PRO A 47 5.67 3.54 10.78
N PRO A 48 6.12 4.82 10.79
CA PRO A 48 6.92 5.34 11.88
C PRO A 48 6.14 5.19 13.20
N LYS A 49 6.82 4.77 14.26
CA LYS A 49 6.25 4.66 15.62
C LYS A 49 5.87 6.03 16.23
N THR A 50 5.95 7.11 15.48
CA THR A 50 5.61 8.49 15.87
C THR A 50 4.80 9.16 14.77
N ALA A 51 3.93 10.08 15.17
CA ALA A 51 2.81 10.64 14.42
C ALA A 51 3.14 11.50 13.18
N GLN A 52 4.29 11.35 12.51
CA GLN A 52 4.56 12.13 11.32
C GLN A 52 5.42 11.40 10.28
N ALA A 53 4.78 11.23 9.11
CA ALA A 53 5.31 10.98 7.76
C ALA A 53 5.65 9.53 7.35
N PRO A 54 4.85 8.91 6.44
CA PRO A 54 5.23 7.69 5.75
C PRO A 54 6.31 7.97 4.69
N LYS A 55 7.22 7.02 4.45
CA LYS A 55 7.90 6.94 3.14
C LYS A 55 6.90 6.28 2.20
N GLU A 56 6.12 7.12 1.55
CA GLU A 56 4.94 6.70 0.80
C GLU A 56 5.33 5.83 -0.41
N PRO A 57 4.53 4.81 -0.77
CA PRO A 57 4.70 4.12 -2.05
C PRO A 57 4.71 5.18 -3.15
N LEU A 58 5.57 5.03 -4.17
CA LEU A 58 5.71 6.01 -5.27
C LEU A 58 4.33 6.47 -5.75
N LYS A 59 3.91 7.64 -5.27
CA LYS A 59 2.62 8.23 -5.60
C LYS A 59 2.80 8.93 -6.93
N VAL A 60 2.85 8.15 -8.01
CA VAL A 60 3.05 8.67 -9.37
C VAL A 60 2.11 9.85 -9.65
N GLY A 61 0.84 9.75 -9.22
CA GLY A 61 -0.11 10.86 -9.35
C GLY A 61 0.26 12.11 -8.53
N THR A 62 0.80 11.96 -7.32
CA THR A 62 1.29 13.10 -6.52
C THR A 62 2.50 13.75 -7.18
N LEU A 63 3.47 12.96 -7.63
CA LEU A 63 4.67 13.47 -8.31
C LEU A 63 4.32 14.20 -9.61
N LEU A 64 3.43 13.64 -10.42
CA LEU A 64 2.94 14.30 -11.63
C LEU A 64 2.21 15.61 -11.33
N ARG A 65 1.45 15.66 -10.23
CA ARG A 65 0.74 16.87 -9.80
C ARG A 65 1.69 17.94 -9.30
N GLU A 66 2.70 17.57 -8.52
CA GLU A 66 3.75 18.48 -8.04
C GLU A 66 4.53 19.06 -9.21
N PHE A 67 4.98 18.20 -10.14
CA PHE A 67 5.62 18.64 -11.37
C PHE A 67 4.76 19.64 -12.15
N GLY A 68 3.47 19.34 -12.35
CA GLY A 68 2.57 20.26 -13.06
C GLY A 68 2.38 21.62 -12.37
N ARG A 69 2.49 21.69 -11.04
CA ARG A 69 2.40 22.96 -10.30
C ARG A 69 3.60 23.87 -10.54
N GLU A 70 4.79 23.33 -10.78
CA GLU A 70 5.98 24.13 -11.13
C GLU A 70 5.75 24.97 -12.40
N PHE A 71 4.86 24.52 -13.28
CA PHE A 71 4.49 25.22 -14.51
C PHE A 71 3.17 26.02 -14.41
N GLY A 72 2.62 26.19 -13.20
CA GLY A 72 1.35 26.90 -12.97
C GLY A 72 0.09 26.06 -13.21
N GLY A 73 0.24 24.74 -13.34
CA GLY A 73 -0.83 23.82 -13.74
C GLY A 73 -0.68 23.41 -15.21
N LEU A 74 -0.97 22.14 -15.51
CA LEU A 74 -0.91 21.59 -16.86
C LEU A 74 -2.32 21.27 -17.35
N GLU A 75 -2.83 22.09 -18.27
CA GLU A 75 -4.03 21.77 -19.07
C GLU A 75 -3.57 21.39 -20.47
N LEU A 76 -3.52 20.08 -20.74
CA LEU A 76 -3.02 19.54 -22.00
C LEU A 76 -4.20 19.23 -22.94
N GLU A 77 -4.23 19.85 -24.11
CA GLU A 77 -5.14 19.44 -25.19
C GLU A 77 -4.62 18.17 -25.89
N ILE A 78 -4.79 17.02 -25.24
CA ILE A 78 -4.36 15.73 -25.78
C ILE A 78 -5.43 15.20 -26.75
N LYS A 79 -5.16 15.31 -28.05
CA LYS A 79 -5.95 14.62 -29.09
C LYS A 79 -5.32 13.27 -29.39
N ARG A 80 -6.05 12.18 -29.12
CA ARG A 80 -5.63 10.85 -29.56
C ARG A 80 -5.81 10.75 -31.07
N ASP A 81 -4.81 10.19 -31.75
CA ASP A 81 -4.94 9.81 -33.15
C ASP A 81 -5.97 8.66 -33.26
N PRO A 82 -7.09 8.83 -33.98
CA PRO A 82 -8.08 7.79 -34.15
C PRO A 82 -7.70 6.79 -35.25
N THR A 83 -6.58 6.98 -35.95
CA THR A 83 -6.15 6.09 -37.03
C THR A 83 -6.02 4.67 -36.52
N PRO A 84 -6.66 3.68 -37.17
CA PRO A 84 -6.52 2.28 -36.79
C PRO A 84 -5.06 1.86 -36.76
N ILE A 85 -4.68 1.09 -35.73
CA ILE A 85 -3.32 0.57 -35.64
C ILE A 85 -3.03 -0.33 -36.85
N ARG A 86 -1.90 -0.10 -37.51
CA ARG A 86 -1.47 -0.97 -38.61
C ARG A 86 -0.95 -2.30 -38.02
N PRO A 87 -1.19 -3.44 -38.68
CA PRO A 87 -0.60 -4.71 -38.27
C PRO A 87 0.93 -4.61 -38.24
N ALA A 88 1.56 -5.22 -37.23
CA ALA A 88 3.01 -5.39 -37.24
C ALA A 88 3.40 -6.33 -38.39
N SER A 89 4.31 -5.89 -39.26
CA SER A 89 4.95 -6.75 -40.26
C SER A 89 6.17 -7.43 -39.65
N PHE A 90 6.21 -8.75 -39.72
CA PHE A 90 7.37 -9.55 -39.31
C PHE A 90 7.94 -10.19 -40.57
N GLU A 91 8.71 -9.43 -41.33
CA GLU A 91 9.63 -10.02 -42.33
C GLU A 91 10.83 -10.67 -41.64
#